data_AF-A0A4S4G331-F1
#
_entry.id   AF-A0A4S4G331-F1
#
_cell.length_a   1.000
_cell.length_b   1.000
_cell.length_c   1.000
_cell.angle_alpha   90.00
_cell.angle_beta   90.00
_cell.angle_gamma   90.00
#
_symmetry.space_group_name_H-M   'P 1'
#
loop_
_entity.id
_entity.type
_entity.pdbx_description
1 polymer ?
#
loop_
_entity_poly.entity_id
_entity_poly.type
_entity_poly.pdbx_seq_one_letter_code
_entity_poly.pdbx_strand_id
1 'polypeptide(L)'
;MSCIINGLKDEARTSTGVSSTVYGWLDEIGIPKGRGRKSKLGNGRIQQLTETLAMFDRMGCRPTSKESIARLSDLRERLDDACGRYGNQNAFVSYLGFLARLIDKAV
;
A
#
# COMPACT_ATOMS: atom_id res chain seq x y z
N MET A 1 -12.40 -21.10 6.05
CA MET A 1 -12.90 -19.74 5.73
C MET A 1 -11.72 -18.77 5.78
N SER A 2 -11.33 -18.20 4.63
CA SER A 2 -10.20 -17.27 4.54
C SER A 2 -10.71 -15.85 4.78
N CYS A 3 -10.51 -15.31 5.99
CA CYS A 3 -10.76 -13.90 6.27
C CYS A 3 -9.67 -13.04 5.60
N ILE A 4 -10.02 -11.87 5.06
CA ILE A 4 -9.05 -10.90 4.50
C ILE A 4 -7.93 -10.59 5.52
N ILE A 5 -8.30 -10.50 6.81
CA ILE A 5 -7.38 -10.31 7.93
C ILE A 5 -6.30 -11.42 7.99
N ASN A 6 -6.65 -12.66 7.66
CA ASN A 6 -5.72 -13.79 7.76
C ASN A 6 -4.54 -13.72 6.78
N GLY A 7 -4.66 -13.04 5.64
CA GLY A 7 -3.49 -12.84 4.76
C GLY A 7 -2.86 -11.47 4.84
N LEU A 8 -3.24 -10.67 5.85
CA LEU A 8 -2.46 -9.54 6.34
C LEU A 8 -1.71 -9.91 7.64
N LYS A 9 -1.57 -11.20 7.93
CA LYS A 9 -0.67 -11.74 8.96
C LYS A 9 0.75 -11.90 8.39
N ASP A 10 1.74 -11.89 9.27
CA ASP A 10 3.16 -12.07 8.93
C ASP A 10 3.47 -13.40 8.24
N GLU A 11 2.58 -14.38 8.38
CA GLU A 11 2.67 -15.72 7.79
C GLU A 11 2.44 -15.73 6.26
N ALA A 12 1.77 -14.70 5.73
CA ALA A 12 1.55 -14.53 4.29
C ALA A 12 2.77 -13.90 3.61
N ARG A 13 3.94 -14.51 3.82
CA ARG A 13 5.20 -14.07 3.23
C ARG A 13 5.14 -14.17 1.72
N THR A 14 5.74 -13.19 1.06
CA THR A 14 5.90 -13.19 -0.39
C THR A 14 6.77 -14.40 -0.78
N SER A 15 6.37 -15.15 -1.82
CA SER A 15 7.22 -16.23 -2.36
C SER A 15 8.31 -15.69 -3.30
N THR A 16 8.13 -14.46 -3.79
CA THR A 16 9.04 -13.73 -4.67
C THR A 16 9.51 -12.45 -3.98
N GLY A 17 10.75 -12.05 -4.23
CA GLY A 17 11.27 -10.78 -3.73
C GLY A 17 10.51 -9.58 -4.33
N VAL A 18 10.43 -8.48 -3.59
CA VAL A 18 9.88 -7.22 -4.08
C VAL A 18 10.75 -6.69 -5.22
N SER A 19 10.14 -6.33 -6.34
CA SER A 19 10.84 -5.82 -7.51
C SER A 19 11.64 -4.54 -7.21
N SER A 20 12.82 -4.40 -7.82
CA SER A 20 13.64 -3.18 -7.75
C SER A 20 12.89 -1.95 -8.26
N THR A 21 11.99 -2.13 -9.23
CA THR A 21 11.07 -1.11 -9.74
C THR A 21 10.21 -0.50 -8.63
N VAL A 22 9.67 -1.36 -7.76
CA VAL A 22 8.83 -0.92 -6.63
C VAL A 22 9.66 -0.16 -5.61
N TYR A 23 10.87 -0.63 -5.31
CA TYR A 23 11.74 0.10 -4.40
C TYR A 23 12.19 1.46 -4.94
N GLY A 24 12.50 1.55 -6.23
CA GLY A 24 12.78 2.82 -6.89
C GLY A 24 11.60 3.78 -6.82
N TRP A 25 10.40 3.29 -7.16
CA TRP A 25 9.17 4.07 -7.06
C TRP A 25 8.87 4.56 -5.63
N LEU A 26 9.02 3.70 -4.61
CA LEU A 26 8.85 4.09 -3.21
C LEU A 26 9.85 5.18 -2.79
N ASP A 27 11.07 5.14 -3.30
CA ASP A 27 12.07 6.17 -3.05
C ASP A 27 11.70 7.49 -3.76
N GLU A 28 11.23 7.42 -5.02
CA GLU A 28 10.78 8.56 -5.83
C GLU A 28 9.63 9.32 -5.17
N ILE A 29 8.64 8.60 -4.63
CA ILE A 29 7.46 9.21 -3.97
C ILE A 29 7.70 9.55 -2.48
N GLY A 30 8.94 9.36 -1.98
CA GLY A 30 9.37 9.80 -0.65
C GLY A 30 9.01 8.88 0.52
N ILE A 31 8.79 7.59 0.29
CA ILE A 31 8.54 6.61 1.36
C ILE A 31 9.86 6.19 2.04
N PRO A 32 10.04 6.44 3.36
CA PRO A 32 11.30 6.21 4.03
C PRO A 32 11.80 4.76 3.95
N LYS A 33 13.10 4.62 3.72
CA LYS A 33 13.81 3.34 3.86
C LYS A 33 13.82 2.95 5.34
N GLY A 34 13.28 1.79 5.68
CA GLY A 34 13.26 1.35 7.08
C GLY A 34 12.73 -0.06 7.28
N ARG A 35 12.92 -0.57 8.49
CA ARG A 35 12.44 -1.91 8.90
C ARG A 35 10.92 -2.04 8.72
N GLY A 36 10.17 -0.98 9.01
CA GLY A 36 8.73 -0.92 8.78
C GLY A 36 8.35 -1.15 7.31
N ARG A 37 8.97 -0.43 6.37
CA ARG A 37 8.76 -0.63 4.92
C ARG A 37 9.04 -2.07 4.50
N LYS A 38 10.20 -2.61 4.90
CA LYS A 38 10.61 -3.99 4.57
C LYS A 38 9.65 -5.03 5.15
N SER A 39 9.23 -4.86 6.40
CA SER A 39 8.26 -5.74 7.06
C SER A 39 6.90 -5.71 6.35
N LYS A 40 6.42 -4.51 5.97
CA LYS A 40 5.14 -4.35 5.26
C LYS A 40 5.15 -5.01 3.89
N LEU A 41 6.23 -4.81 3.13
CA LEU A 41 6.39 -5.41 1.80
C LEU A 41 6.74 -6.90 1.83
N GLY A 42 7.13 -7.44 3.00
CA GLY A 42 7.28 -8.88 3.19
C GLY A 42 5.94 -9.63 3.18
N ASN A 43 4.80 -8.91 3.24
CA ASN A 43 3.47 -9.49 3.07
C ASN A 43 3.07 -9.50 1.58
N GLY A 44 2.70 -10.67 1.06
CA GLY A 44 2.37 -10.89 -0.36
C GLY A 44 1.28 -9.97 -0.91
N ARG A 45 0.21 -9.76 -0.13
CA ARG A 45 -0.93 -8.94 -0.57
C ARG A 45 -0.56 -7.47 -0.62
N ILE A 46 0.22 -7.01 0.36
CA ILE A 46 0.69 -5.62 0.41
C ILE A 46 1.70 -5.34 -0.69
N GLN A 47 2.58 -6.30 -1.00
CA GLN A 47 3.44 -6.20 -2.17
C GLN A 47 2.63 -6.04 -3.45
N GLN A 48 1.64 -6.92 -3.70
CA GLN A 48 0.81 -6.86 -4.92
C GLN A 48 0.04 -5.54 -5.06
N LEU A 49 -0.53 -5.03 -3.97
CA LEU A 49 -1.20 -3.72 -3.97
C LEU A 49 -0.22 -2.58 -4.24
N THR A 50 0.97 -2.62 -3.62
CA THR A 50 2.03 -1.64 -3.84
C THR A 50 2.50 -1.66 -5.30
N GLU A 51 2.69 -2.85 -5.88
CA GLU A 51 3.06 -3.03 -7.29
C GLU A 51 1.99 -2.47 -8.23
N THR A 52 0.72 -2.73 -7.93
CA THR A 52 -0.39 -2.21 -8.72
C THR A 52 -0.40 -0.68 -8.73
N LEU A 53 -0.22 -0.04 -7.57
CA LEU A 53 -0.14 1.42 -7.46
C LEU A 53 1.09 1.98 -8.20
N ALA A 54 2.25 1.33 -8.06
CA ALA A 54 3.46 1.72 -8.77
C ALA A 54 3.28 1.66 -10.29
N MET A 55 2.61 0.62 -10.80
CA MET A 55 2.34 0.49 -12.23
C MET A 55 1.29 1.50 -12.70
N PHE A 56 0.24 1.75 -11.92
CA PHE A 56 -0.76 2.78 -12.23
C PHE A 56 -0.12 4.17 -12.40
N ASP A 57 0.80 4.51 -11.50
CA ASP A 57 1.56 5.76 -11.56
C ASP A 57 2.52 5.80 -12.76
N ARG A 58 3.33 4.73 -12.95
CA ARG A 58 4.35 4.67 -14.02
C ARG A 58 3.80 4.54 -15.43
N MET A 59 2.65 3.91 -15.62
CA MET A 59 1.98 3.86 -16.93
C MET A 59 1.38 5.21 -17.33
N GLY A 60 1.50 6.25 -16.49
CA GLY A 60 0.93 7.55 -16.77
C GLY A 60 -0.60 7.49 -16.85
N CYS A 61 -1.24 6.62 -16.06
CA CYS A 61 -2.71 6.53 -16.02
C CYS A 61 -3.35 7.69 -15.24
N ARG A 62 -2.57 8.45 -14.45
CA ARG A 62 -3.06 9.62 -13.69
C ARG A 62 -3.80 10.65 -14.58
N PRO A 63 -3.21 11.17 -15.67
CA PRO A 63 -3.83 12.25 -16.44
C PRO A 63 -5.11 11.82 -17.17
N THR A 64 -5.26 10.52 -17.42
CA THR A 64 -6.32 9.97 -18.27
C THR A 64 -7.53 9.44 -17.49
N SER A 65 -7.44 9.29 -16.17
CA SER A 65 -8.53 8.72 -15.35
C SER A 65 -8.87 9.54 -14.10
N LYS A 66 -9.56 10.67 -14.30
CA LYS A 66 -10.11 11.51 -13.22
C LYS A 66 -10.97 10.71 -12.24
N GLU A 67 -11.75 9.74 -12.75
CA GLU A 67 -12.57 8.86 -11.92
C GLU A 67 -11.70 7.95 -11.05
N SER A 68 -10.66 7.31 -11.59
CA SER A 68 -9.78 6.45 -10.80
C SER A 68 -9.07 7.23 -9.70
N ILE A 69 -8.61 8.46 -10.00
CA ILE A 69 -8.04 9.37 -9.00
C ILE A 69 -9.06 9.64 -7.89
N ALA A 70 -10.28 10.04 -8.23
CA ALA A 70 -11.32 10.33 -7.23
C ALA A 70 -11.64 9.09 -6.36
N ARG A 71 -11.70 7.90 -6.95
CA ARG A 71 -11.91 6.64 -6.22
C ARG A 71 -10.74 6.29 -5.30
N LEU A 72 -9.50 6.54 -5.73
CA LEU A 72 -8.32 6.33 -4.91
C LEU A 72 -8.26 7.33 -3.75
N SER A 73 -8.63 8.60 -3.98
CA SER A 73 -8.73 9.60 -2.91
C SER A 73 -9.79 9.21 -1.86
N ASP A 74 -11.00 8.81 -2.27
CA ASP A 74 -12.05 8.31 -1.37
C ASP A 74 -11.58 7.06 -0.60
N LEU A 75 -10.88 6.14 -1.27
CA LEU A 75 -10.29 4.98 -0.59
C LEU A 75 -9.28 5.40 0.48
N ARG A 76 -8.39 6.36 0.17
CA ARG A 76 -7.40 6.88 1.11
C ARG A 76 -8.06 7.49 2.35
N GLU A 77 -9.09 8.32 2.16
CA GLU A 77 -9.84 8.92 3.29
C GLU A 77 -10.47 7.85 4.20
N ARG A 78 -11.06 6.80 3.63
CA ARG A 78 -11.65 5.69 4.41
C ARG A 78 -10.60 4.89 5.17
N LEU A 79 -9.41 4.71 4.59
CA LEU A 79 -8.30 4.05 5.27
C LEU A 79 -7.77 4.91 6.43
N ASP A 80 -7.66 6.22 6.24
CA ASP A 80 -7.23 7.16 7.29
C ASP A 80 -8.26 7.21 8.44
N ASP A 81 -9.56 7.25 8.15
CA ASP A 81 -10.63 7.14 9.16
C ASP A 81 -10.53 5.83 9.96
N ALA A 82 -10.34 4.69 9.28
CA ALA A 82 -10.13 3.41 9.96
C ALA A 82 -8.87 3.44 10.85
N CYS A 83 -7.78 4.08 10.40
CA CYS A 83 -6.59 4.25 11.22
C CYS A 83 -6.83 5.08 12.47
N GLY A 84 -7.60 6.17 12.35
CA GLY A 84 -7.99 7.02 13.47
C GLY A 84 -8.85 6.29 14.51
N ARG A 85 -9.81 5.48 14.05
CA ARG A 85 -10.75 4.76 14.94
C ARG A 85 -10.11 3.63 15.72
N TYR A 86 -9.23 2.85 15.08
CA TYR A 86 -8.73 1.59 15.64
C TYR A 86 -7.29 1.66 16.14
N GLY A 87 -6.56 2.73 15.82
CA GLY A 87 -5.19 2.96 16.29
C GLY A 87 -4.14 2.09 15.58
N ASN A 88 -2.96 2.67 15.37
CA ASN A 88 -1.88 2.06 14.58
C ASN A 88 -1.11 0.94 15.31
N GLN A 89 -1.43 0.65 16.57
CA GLN A 89 -0.87 -0.48 17.32
C GLN A 89 -1.40 -1.83 16.80
N ASN A 90 -2.56 -1.82 16.14
CA ASN A 90 -3.09 -2.99 15.47
C ASN A 90 -2.31 -3.25 14.17
N ALA A 91 -1.77 -4.47 14.01
CA ALA A 91 -0.95 -4.84 12.87
C ALA A 91 -1.67 -4.65 11.52
N PHE A 92 -2.96 -5.01 11.45
CA PHE A 92 -3.81 -4.82 10.28
C PHE A 92 -3.99 -3.34 9.96
N VAL A 93 -4.31 -2.51 10.97
CA VAL A 93 -4.47 -1.06 10.80
C VAL A 93 -3.17 -0.40 10.34
N SER A 94 -2.03 -0.87 10.85
CA SER A 94 -0.72 -0.43 10.39
C SER A 94 -0.45 -0.73 8.90
N TYR A 95 -1.05 -1.79 8.33
CA TYR A 95 -1.04 -2.01 6.87
C TYR A 95 -1.96 -1.04 6.13
N LEU A 96 -3.14 -0.73 6.66
CA LEU A 96 -4.05 0.27 6.07
C LEU A 96 -3.39 1.64 5.99
N GLY A 97 -2.75 2.09 7.08
CA GLY A 97 -2.03 3.36 7.10
C GLY A 97 -0.76 3.37 6.24
N PHE A 98 -0.21 2.21 5.89
CA PHE A 98 0.82 2.12 4.87
C PHE A 98 0.21 2.35 3.47
N LEU A 99 -0.89 1.67 3.14
CA LEU A 99 -1.59 1.83 1.85
C LEU A 99 -2.12 3.26 1.65
N ALA A 100 -2.70 3.88 2.68
CA ALA A 100 -3.18 5.25 2.61
C ALA A 100 -2.06 6.23 2.24
N ARG A 101 -0.88 6.08 2.84
CA ARG A 101 0.31 6.88 2.50
C ARG A 101 0.81 6.63 1.08
N LEU A 102 0.73 5.39 0.59
CA LEU A 102 1.08 5.12 -0.80
C LEU A 102 0.12 5.83 -1.74
N ILE A 103 -1.19 5.76 -1.49
CA ILE A 103 -2.20 6.41 -2.33
C ILE A 103 -2.05 7.94 -2.29
N ASP A 104 -1.84 8.55 -1.11
CA ASP A 104 -1.61 10.00 -0.97
C ASP A 104 -0.42 10.52 -1.78
N LYS A 105 0.61 9.68 -1.95
CA LYS A 105 1.78 10.03 -2.78
C LYS A 105 1.61 9.64 -4.25
N ALA A 106 0.80 8.63 -4.51
CA ALA A 106 0.53 8.06 -5.83
C ALA A 106 -0.63 8.73 -6.60
N VAL A 107 -1.37 9.64 -5.98
CA VAL A 107 -2.50 10.39 -6.57
C VAL A 107 -2.28 11.87 -6.41
#